data_AF-A0A3N5M4B5-F1
#
_entry.id   AF-A0A3N5M4B5-F1
#
_cell.length_a   1.000
_cell.length_b   1.000
_cell.length_c   1.000
_cell.angle_alpha   90.00
_cell.angle_beta   90.00
_cell.angle_gamma   90.00
#
_symmetry.space_group_name_H-M   'P 1'
#
loop_
_entity.id
_entity.type
_entity.pdbx_description
1 polymer ?
#
loop_
_entity_poly.entity_id
_entity_poly.type
_entity_poly.pdbx_seq_one_letter_code
_entity_poly.pdbx_strand_id
1 'polypeptide(L)'
;MVGMDAHDDGYHLEHDPTITWEPGADRPTTGPSGREVEGVFGWALVVESGPRAGLTYVLGAGETLVGRDADSDIFLGDVTVSRRHARFILDEHGLRVEDLGSTNGTYVNDHRGDAFMLSPKDEVRIGKHLLLVVQGRG
;
A
#
# COMPACT_ATOMS: atom_id res chain seq x y z
N MET A 1 18.44 -44.99 -27.55
CA MET A 1 18.73 -44.94 -26.10
C MET A 1 20.04 -44.19 -25.98
N VAL A 2 20.06 -42.87 -25.77
CA VAL A 2 19.61 -42.04 -24.63
C VAL A 2 18.97 -40.78 -25.24
N GLY A 3 17.74 -40.35 -24.95
CA GLY A 3 17.20 -39.88 -23.66
C GLY A 3 16.86 -38.40 -23.83
N MET A 4 15.59 -38.10 -24.16
CA MET A 4 15.01 -36.76 -24.05
C MET A 4 14.95 -36.37 -22.58
N ASP A 5 15.33 -35.15 -22.23
CA ASP A 5 14.70 -34.43 -21.12
C ASP A 5 14.70 -32.93 -21.40
N ALA A 6 13.50 -32.37 -21.27
CA ALA A 6 13.17 -30.97 -21.36
C ALA A 6 13.09 -30.36 -19.95
N HIS A 7 13.07 -29.02 -19.92
CA HIS A 7 12.74 -28.13 -18.79
C HIS A 7 13.83 -27.88 -17.74
N ASP A 8 14.22 -26.61 -17.59
CA ASP A 8 13.69 -25.81 -16.47
C ASP A 8 14.02 -24.32 -16.68
N ASP A 9 12.99 -23.49 -16.48
CA ASP A 9 12.91 -22.10 -16.87
C ASP A 9 13.42 -21.22 -15.72
N GLY A 10 14.73 -20.94 -15.71
CA GLY A 10 15.36 -20.13 -14.67
C GLY A 10 15.05 -18.64 -14.80
N TYR A 11 13.83 -18.21 -14.49
CA TYR A 11 13.54 -16.81 -14.15
C TYR A 11 14.33 -16.45 -12.87
N HIS A 12 15.53 -15.92 -13.06
CA HIS A 12 16.32 -15.34 -11.97
C HIS A 12 15.74 -13.96 -11.65
N LEU A 13 14.67 -13.94 -10.85
CA LEU A 13 14.26 -12.72 -10.17
C LEU A 13 15.26 -12.47 -9.05
N GLU A 14 16.25 -11.62 -9.31
CA GLU A 14 17.03 -10.94 -8.27
C GLU A 14 16.09 -10.02 -7.48
N HIS A 15 15.22 -10.59 -6.66
CA HIS A 15 14.50 -9.84 -5.63
C HIS A 15 15.39 -9.84 -4.40
N ASP A 16 16.34 -8.89 -4.37
CA ASP A 16 16.95 -8.51 -3.10
C ASP A 16 15.81 -8.11 -2.14
N PRO A 17 15.60 -8.83 -1.03
CA PRO A 17 14.51 -8.54 -0.10
C PRO A 17 14.68 -7.18 0.60
N THR A 18 15.78 -6.47 0.33
CA THR A 18 16.18 -5.20 0.92
C THR A 18 16.11 -4.04 -0.07
N ILE A 19 15.31 -4.12 -1.15
CA ILE A 19 15.06 -2.93 -2.01
C ILE A 19 14.48 -1.82 -1.14
N THR A 20 15.37 -0.96 -0.66
CA THR A 20 15.06 0.33 -0.08
C THR A 20 14.66 1.17 -1.28
N TRP A 21 13.36 1.33 -1.47
CA TRP A 21 12.87 2.15 -2.57
C TRP A 21 13.43 3.57 -2.47
N GLU A 22 13.99 4.05 -3.57
CA GLU A 22 14.48 5.43 -3.70
C GLU A 22 13.37 6.32 -4.26
N PRO A 23 13.07 7.47 -3.62
CA PRO A 23 12.04 8.37 -4.11
C PRO A 23 12.31 8.87 -5.52
N GLY A 24 11.36 8.57 -6.42
CA GLY A 24 11.33 9.06 -7.81
C GLY A 24 11.68 8.04 -8.89
N ALA A 25 12.19 6.85 -8.55
CA ALA A 25 12.64 5.88 -9.56
C ALA A 25 11.51 5.19 -10.35
N ASP A 26 10.29 5.17 -9.80
CA ASP A 26 9.17 4.40 -10.35
C ASP A 26 7.85 5.21 -10.37
N ARG A 27 7.95 6.54 -10.44
CA ARG A 27 6.77 7.42 -10.44
C ARG A 27 6.05 7.28 -11.79
N PRO A 28 4.82 6.73 -11.86
CA PRO A 28 3.99 6.95 -13.05
C PRO A 28 3.81 8.47 -13.20
N THR A 29 4.16 9.03 -14.36
CA THR A 29 4.04 10.47 -14.67
C THR A 29 2.58 10.94 -14.77
N THR A 30 1.64 10.09 -14.42
CA THR A 30 0.21 10.39 -14.35
C THR A 30 -0.14 10.40 -12.87
N GLY A 31 -0.03 11.56 -12.23
CA GLY A 31 -0.64 11.75 -10.92
C GLY A 31 -2.14 11.42 -11.00
N PRO A 32 -2.79 11.02 -9.91
CA PRO A 32 -4.18 10.62 -9.91
C PRO A 32 -5.04 11.72 -10.52
N SER A 33 -5.50 11.50 -11.76
CA SER A 33 -6.57 12.29 -12.35
C SER A 33 -7.75 12.14 -11.41
N GLY A 34 -8.13 13.22 -10.73
CA GLY A 34 -9.06 13.25 -9.61
C GLY A 34 -10.35 12.47 -9.85
N ARG A 35 -10.31 11.16 -9.58
CA ARG A 35 -11.48 10.32 -9.50
C ARG A 35 -12.05 10.55 -8.12
N GLU A 36 -12.93 11.54 -8.04
CA GLU A 36 -13.90 11.60 -6.97
C GLU A 36 -14.65 10.27 -7.00
N VAL A 37 -14.44 9.45 -5.96
CA VAL A 37 -15.10 8.14 -5.84
C VAL A 37 -16.55 8.40 -5.45
N GLU A 38 -17.42 8.53 -6.44
CA GLU A 38 -18.87 8.69 -6.24
C GLU A 38 -19.42 7.51 -5.41
N GLY A 39 -20.11 7.83 -4.31
CA GLY A 39 -20.77 6.85 -3.45
C GLY A 39 -19.95 6.34 -2.25
N VAL A 40 -18.72 6.81 -2.06
CA VAL A 40 -18.01 6.58 -0.78
C VAL A 40 -18.52 7.60 0.25
N PHE A 41 -19.05 7.13 1.36
CA PHE A 41 -19.37 7.98 2.51
C PHE A 41 -18.22 7.86 3.52
N GLY A 42 -17.41 8.91 3.68
CA GLY A 42 -16.27 8.92 4.61
C GLY A 42 -14.90 8.67 3.96
N TRP A 43 -13.94 8.21 4.76
CA TRP A 43 -12.56 7.97 4.32
C TRP A 43 -12.41 6.60 3.67
N ALA A 44 -11.59 6.51 2.62
CA ALA A 44 -11.22 5.26 2.00
C ALA A 44 -9.79 5.30 1.46
N LEU A 45 -9.25 4.10 1.19
CA LEU A 45 -7.96 3.88 0.55
C LEU A 45 -8.20 3.19 -0.78
N VAL A 46 -7.74 3.81 -1.87
CA VAL A 46 -7.77 3.23 -3.21
C VAL A 46 -6.40 2.67 -3.53
N VAL A 47 -6.31 1.38 -3.87
CA VAL A 47 -5.05 0.77 -4.30
C VAL A 47 -4.77 1.20 -5.72
N GLU A 48 -3.73 1.99 -5.96
CA GLU A 48 -3.36 2.45 -7.30
C GLU A 48 -2.44 1.46 -8.02
N SER A 49 -1.62 0.72 -7.28
CA SER A 49 -0.60 -0.15 -7.85
C SER A 49 -0.48 -1.52 -7.16
N GLY A 50 0.07 -2.47 -7.90
CA GLY A 50 0.23 -3.87 -7.49
C GLY A 50 -0.95 -4.77 -7.90
N PRO A 51 -0.94 -6.05 -7.49
CA PRO A 51 -1.92 -7.06 -7.93
C PRO A 51 -3.38 -6.73 -7.58
N ARG A 52 -3.59 -5.75 -6.70
CA ARG A 52 -4.88 -5.32 -6.16
C ARG A 52 -5.32 -3.94 -6.63
N ALA A 53 -4.68 -3.39 -7.67
CA ALA A 53 -5.02 -2.08 -8.21
C ALA A 53 -6.51 -1.99 -8.57
N GLY A 54 -7.14 -0.87 -8.21
CA GLY A 54 -8.57 -0.59 -8.39
C GLY A 54 -9.46 -1.04 -7.23
N LEU A 55 -8.94 -1.76 -6.22
CA LEU A 55 -9.70 -2.03 -4.99
C LEU A 55 -9.80 -0.77 -4.12
N THR A 56 -10.94 -0.60 -3.47
CA THR A 56 -11.19 0.49 -2.52
C THR A 56 -11.58 -0.09 -1.17
N TYR A 57 -10.88 0.33 -0.12
CA TYR A 57 -11.17 -0.05 1.26
C TYR A 57 -11.77 1.15 1.99
N VAL A 58 -13.04 1.05 2.38
CA VAL A 58 -13.70 2.08 3.19
C VAL A 58 -13.26 1.91 4.65
N LEU A 59 -12.84 3.01 5.27
CA LEU A 59 -12.37 3.02 6.64
C LEU A 59 -13.50 3.42 7.60
N GLY A 60 -13.73 2.57 8.61
CA GLY A 60 -14.58 2.89 9.74
C GLY A 60 -13.82 3.61 10.84
N ALA A 61 -14.53 4.11 11.85
CA ALA A 61 -13.89 4.64 13.06
C ALA A 61 -13.10 3.54 13.79
N GLY A 62 -11.97 3.91 14.38
CA GLY A 62 -11.06 2.99 15.06
C GLY A 62 -9.83 2.65 14.23
N GLU A 63 -9.22 1.50 14.53
CA GLU A 63 -7.98 1.04 13.89
C GLU A 63 -8.28 0.10 12.72
N THR A 64 -7.54 0.26 11.63
CA THR A 64 -7.50 -0.65 10.47
C THR A 64 -6.05 -1.08 10.25
N LEU A 65 -5.75 -2.35 10.48
CA LEU A 65 -4.42 -2.93 10.34
C LEU A 65 -4.13 -3.28 8.88
N VAL A 66 -2.95 -2.87 8.42
CA VAL A 66 -2.46 -3.16 7.07
C VAL A 66 -1.17 -3.95 7.15
N GLY A 67 -1.09 -5.03 6.37
CA GLY A 67 0.09 -5.87 6.35
C GLY A 67 -0.05 -7.10 5.46
N ARG A 68 1.02 -7.89 5.40
CA ARG A 68 1.03 -9.16 4.65
C ARG A 68 0.53 -10.36 5.45
N ASP A 69 0.12 -10.15 6.71
CA ASP A 69 -0.49 -11.23 7.48
C ASP A 69 -1.96 -11.36 7.11
N ALA A 70 -2.46 -12.59 7.02
CA ALA A 70 -3.84 -12.86 6.60
C ALA A 70 -4.87 -12.30 7.61
N ASP A 71 -4.44 -12.08 8.86
CA ASP A 71 -5.25 -11.47 9.93
C ASP A 71 -5.29 -9.93 9.87
N SER A 72 -4.69 -9.30 8.85
CA SER A 72 -4.77 -7.84 8.65
C SER A 72 -6.11 -7.46 8.01
N ASP A 73 -6.73 -6.37 8.48
CA ASP A 73 -7.97 -5.84 7.90
C ASP A 73 -7.79 -5.51 6.41
N ILE A 74 -6.62 -4.98 6.05
CA ILE A 74 -6.19 -4.81 4.65
C ILE A 74 -4.97 -5.70 4.40
N PHE A 75 -5.20 -6.80 3.70
CA PHE A 75 -4.17 -7.75 3.32
C PHE A 75 -3.41 -7.34 2.05
N LEU A 76 -2.14 -7.00 2.22
CA LEU A 76 -1.18 -6.72 1.16
C LEU A 76 -0.13 -7.84 1.12
N GLY A 77 -0.46 -8.93 0.43
CA GLY A 77 0.31 -10.18 0.37
C GLY A 77 1.61 -10.11 -0.43
N ASP A 78 2.48 -9.14 -0.16
CA ASP A 78 3.76 -8.97 -0.82
C ASP A 78 4.94 -9.07 0.17
N VAL A 79 6.09 -9.56 -0.30
CA VAL A 79 7.29 -9.74 0.53
C VAL A 79 7.87 -8.42 1.05
N THR A 80 7.66 -7.31 0.34
CA THR A 80 8.10 -5.98 0.75
C THR A 80 7.23 -5.37 1.86
N VAL A 81 6.16 -6.06 2.25
CA VAL A 81 5.24 -5.61 3.30
C VAL A 81 5.49 -6.44 4.57
N SER A 82 5.62 -5.80 5.72
CA SER A 82 5.71 -6.49 7.01
C SER A 82 4.38 -7.16 7.39
N ARG A 83 4.41 -8.20 8.21
CA ARG A 83 3.19 -8.92 8.66
C ARG A 83 2.15 -7.98 9.24
N ARG A 84 2.58 -7.14 10.18
CA ARG A 84 1.85 -5.98 10.70
C ARG A 84 2.67 -4.76 10.31
N HIS A 85 2.28 -4.07 9.25
CA HIS A 85 3.12 -3.02 8.66
C HIS A 85 2.77 -1.65 9.19
N ALA A 86 1.51 -1.28 9.04
CA ALA A 86 1.00 0.00 9.46
C ALA A 86 -0.43 -0.16 9.97
N ARG A 87 -0.90 0.82 10.72
CA ARG A 87 -2.32 0.94 11.06
C ARG A 87 -2.83 2.31 10.67
N PHE A 88 -4.02 2.34 10.09
CA PHE A 88 -4.78 3.56 9.88
C PHE A 88 -5.72 3.74 11.05
N ILE A 89 -5.81 4.95 11.56
CA ILE A 89 -6.67 5.26 12.70
C ILE A 89 -7.55 6.43 12.32
N LEU A 90 -8.86 6.18 12.31
CA LEU A 90 -9.88 7.20 12.08
C LEU A 90 -10.57 7.52 13.40
N ASP A 91 -10.39 8.73 13.88
CA ASP A 91 -11.07 9.25 15.07
C ASP A 91 -11.61 10.67 14.83
N GLU A 92 -12.07 11.33 15.90
CA GLU A 92 -12.67 12.67 15.84
C GLU A 92 -11.70 13.75 15.30
N HIS A 93 -10.39 13.50 15.33
CA HIS A 93 -9.36 14.42 14.81
C HIS A 93 -9.02 14.16 13.33
N GLY A 94 -9.59 13.11 12.73
CA GLY A 94 -9.39 12.73 11.33
C GLY A 94 -8.65 11.41 11.16
N LEU A 95 -8.12 11.21 9.96
CA LEU A 95 -7.39 10.01 9.59
C LEU A 95 -5.89 10.20 9.80
N ARG A 96 -5.25 9.22 10.44
CA ARG A 96 -3.78 9.12 10.50
C ARG A 96 -3.30 7.72 10.14
N VAL A 97 -2.05 7.62 9.74
CA VAL A 97 -1.33 6.34 9.59
C VAL A 97 -0.16 6.29 10.57
N GLU A 98 0.07 5.13 11.15
CA GLU A 98 1.21 4.83 12.03
C GLU A 98 1.94 3.58 11.51
N ASP A 99 3.26 3.68 11.36
CA ASP A 99 4.13 2.54 11.05
C ASP A 99 4.37 1.70 12.31
N LEU A 100 4.31 0.38 12.19
CA LEU A 100 4.41 -0.56 13.31
C LEU A 100 5.82 -1.18 13.43
N GLY A 101 6.86 -0.45 13.02
CA GLY A 101 8.23 -0.95 12.98
C GLY A 101 8.47 -1.84 11.76
N SER A 102 7.90 -1.46 10.62
CA SER A 102 8.01 -2.22 9.39
C SER A 102 9.45 -2.19 8.85
N THR A 103 9.84 -3.26 8.16
CA THR A 103 11.20 -3.38 7.59
C THR A 103 11.50 -2.29 6.56
N ASN A 104 10.54 -1.99 5.68
CA ASN A 104 10.74 -1.03 4.59
C ASN A 104 10.22 0.38 4.91
N GLY A 105 9.46 0.54 5.99
CA GLY A 105 8.84 1.81 6.38
C GLY A 105 7.56 2.13 5.61
N THR A 106 6.78 3.03 6.21
CA THR A 106 5.62 3.67 5.61
C THR A 106 6.01 5.07 5.12
N TYR A 107 5.53 5.43 3.93
CA TYR A 107 5.80 6.74 3.32
C TYR A 107 4.49 7.44 3.01
N VAL A 108 4.45 8.76 3.23
CA VAL A 108 3.33 9.63 2.84
C VAL A 108 3.87 10.74 1.97
N ASN A 109 3.37 10.85 0.72
CA ASN A 109 3.85 11.83 -0.26
C ASN A 109 5.39 11.88 -0.34
N ASP A 110 6.03 10.72 -0.49
CA ASP A 110 7.48 10.50 -0.52
C ASP A 110 8.25 10.73 0.80
N HIS A 111 7.58 11.08 1.90
CA HIS A 111 8.22 11.28 3.21
C HIS A 111 8.06 10.04 4.09
N ARG A 112 9.17 9.49 4.60
CA ARG A 112 9.16 8.38 5.56
C ARG A 112 9.00 8.90 6.99
N GLY A 113 8.22 8.20 7.80
CA GLY A 113 8.02 8.56 9.21
C GLY A 113 7.18 7.54 9.95
N ASP A 114 7.17 7.65 11.27
CA ASP A 114 6.46 6.70 12.14
C ASP A 114 4.97 7.00 12.24
N ALA A 115 4.56 8.26 12.02
CA ALA A 115 3.17 8.67 12.02
C ALA A 115 2.92 9.91 11.14
N PHE A 116 1.78 9.94 10.46
CA PHE A 116 1.33 11.08 9.66
C PHE A 116 -0.18 11.29 9.80
N MET A 117 -0.60 12.55 9.91
CA MET A 117 -1.99 12.93 9.64
C MET A 117 -2.20 12.91 8.12
N LEU A 118 -3.32 12.34 7.69
CA LEU A 118 -3.65 12.17 6.28
C LEU A 118 -4.75 13.13 5.86
N SER A 119 -4.58 13.65 4.65
CA SER A 119 -5.55 14.47 3.93
C SER A 119 -6.03 13.72 2.68
N PRO A 120 -7.22 14.07 2.16
CA PRO A 120 -7.64 13.53 0.87
C PRO A 120 -6.62 13.89 -0.21
N LYS A 121 -6.36 12.93 -1.11
CA LYS A 121 -5.35 12.94 -2.17
C LYS A 121 -3.90 12.68 -1.70
N ASP A 122 -3.68 12.41 -0.42
CA ASP A 122 -2.37 11.93 0.01
C ASP A 122 -2.11 10.53 -0.52
N GLU A 123 -0.85 10.30 -0.87
CA GLU A 123 -0.34 9.02 -1.36
C GLU A 123 0.40 8.32 -0.22
N VAL A 124 -0.13 7.17 0.23
CA VAL A 124 0.51 6.33 1.25
C VAL A 124 1.14 5.12 0.59
N ARG A 125 2.44 4.94 0.76
CA ARG A 125 3.18 3.82 0.21
C ARG A 125 3.59 2.83 1.29
N ILE A 126 3.25 1.57 1.07
CA ILE A 126 3.52 0.44 1.96
C ILE A 126 4.14 -0.68 1.12
N GLY A 127 5.44 -0.92 1.32
CA GLY A 127 6.21 -1.76 0.40
C GLY A 127 6.13 -1.22 -1.03
N LYS A 128 5.73 -2.07 -1.98
CA LYS A 128 5.48 -1.68 -3.39
C LYS A 128 4.06 -1.16 -3.68
N HIS A 129 3.17 -1.13 -2.69
CA HIS A 129 1.78 -0.72 -2.88
C HIS A 129 1.62 0.79 -2.68
N LEU A 130 0.98 1.45 -3.63
CA LEU A 130 0.54 2.84 -3.52
C LEU A 130 -0.96 2.89 -3.19
N LEU A 131 -1.29 3.56 -2.09
CA LEU A 131 -2.65 3.73 -1.60
C LEU A 131 -3.01 5.23 -1.67
N LEU A 132 -3.98 5.58 -2.48
CA LEU A 132 -4.52 6.93 -2.54
C LEU A 132 -5.56 7.12 -1.45
N VAL A 133 -5.38 8.13 -0.62
CA VAL A 133 -6.35 8.54 0.39
C VAL A 133 -7.47 9.31 -0.29
N VAL A 134 -8.70 8.86 -0.13
CA VAL A 134 -9.87 9.55 -0.65
C VAL A 134 -10.87 9.80 0.49
N GLN A 135 -11.60 10.90 0.38
CA GLN A 135 -12.70 11.22 1.28
C GLN A 135 -13.89 11.60 0.43
N GLY A 136 -14.93 10.77 0.45
CA GLY A 136 -16.16 11.10 -0.23
C GLY A 136 -17.00 12.07 0.59
N ARG A 137 -17.68 12.98 -0.10
CA ARG A 137 -18.61 13.92 0.50
C ARG A 137 -20.02 13.31 0.48
N GLY A 138 -20.65 13.26 1.65
CA GLY A 138 -22.08 13.01 1.79
C GLY A 138 -22.89 14.28 1.57
#